data_AF-A0A366EGX1-F1
#
_entry.id   AF-A0A366EGX1-F1
#
_cell.length_a   1.000
_cell.length_b   1.000
_cell.length_c   1.000
_cell.angle_alpha   90.00
_cell.angle_beta   90.00
_cell.angle_gamma   90.00
#
_symmetry.space_group_name_H-M   'P 1'
#
loop_
_entity.id
_entity.type
_entity.pdbx_description
1 polymer ?
#
loop_
_entity_poly.entity_id
_entity_poly.type
_entity_poly.pdbx_seq_one_letter_code
_entity_poly.pdbx_strand_id
1 'polypeptide(L)'
;MTHRLFLAGIALVAVVPVGAAYADAGSANACAAGLAPSARAIYDAAAPGFAASNDPRGLVKATTMNLVQAGTIPMSEARADATAAGACLKKLR
;
A
#
# COMPACT_ATOMS: atom_id res chain seq x y z
N MET A 1 29.60 -55.31 -17.05
CA MET A 1 30.60 -54.39 -16.50
C MET A 1 29.93 -53.05 -16.22
N THR A 2 29.66 -52.79 -14.93
CA THR A 2 29.49 -51.49 -14.26
C THR A 2 28.63 -50.41 -14.94
N HIS A 3 27.35 -50.34 -14.56
CA HIS A 3 26.50 -49.17 -14.74
C HIS A 3 27.03 -48.00 -13.89
N ARG A 4 27.50 -46.95 -14.56
CA ARG A 4 27.89 -45.69 -13.93
C ARG A 4 26.64 -44.89 -13.59
N LEU A 5 26.28 -44.89 -12.30
CA LEU A 5 25.52 -43.79 -11.70
C LEU A 5 26.28 -42.49 -11.94
N PHE A 6 25.64 -41.50 -12.55
CA PHE A 6 26.05 -40.11 -12.38
C PHE A 6 24.84 -39.24 -12.04
N LEU A 7 24.95 -38.67 -10.86
CA LEU A 7 23.99 -37.89 -10.12
C LEU A 7 23.72 -36.52 -10.76
N ALA A 8 22.47 -36.10 -10.55
CA ALA A 8 22.07 -34.78 -10.08
C ALA A 8 22.39 -33.54 -10.92
N GLY A 9 21.32 -32.86 -11.35
CA GLY A 9 21.37 -31.50 -11.84
C GLY A 9 20.00 -30.92 -12.13
N ILE A 10 19.01 -31.08 -11.25
CA ILE A 10 17.76 -30.32 -11.35
C ILE A 10 18.06 -28.92 -10.82
N ALA A 11 18.44 -28.02 -11.73
CA ALA A 11 18.54 -26.59 -11.47
C ALA A 11 17.12 -26.03 -11.30
N LEU A 12 16.62 -26.02 -10.06
CA LEU A 12 15.36 -25.42 -9.70
C LEU A 12 15.55 -23.90 -9.63
N VAL A 13 15.34 -23.23 -10.76
CA VAL A 13 15.33 -21.76 -10.84
C VAL A 13 14.10 -21.28 -10.06
N ALA A 14 14.29 -20.96 -8.78
CA ALA A 14 13.30 -20.27 -7.97
C ALA A 14 13.11 -18.86 -8.55
N VAL A 15 12.07 -18.70 -9.36
CA VAL A 15 11.58 -17.38 -9.77
C VAL A 15 11.04 -16.71 -8.50
N VAL A 16 11.87 -15.88 -7.87
CA VAL A 16 11.44 -15.05 -6.75
C VAL A 16 10.47 -14.03 -7.32
N PRO A 17 9.19 -14.00 -6.90
CA PRO A 17 8.32 -12.91 -7.29
C PRO A 17 8.87 -11.63 -6.64
N VAL A 18 9.43 -10.75 -7.46
CA VAL A 18 9.67 -9.34 -7.12
C VAL A 18 8.33 -8.60 -7.05
N GLY A 19 7.44 -9.08 -6.17
CA GLY A 19 6.30 -8.30 -5.72
C GLY A 19 6.83 -7.30 -4.71
N ALA A 20 6.63 -6.00 -4.95
CA ALA A 20 6.81 -4.99 -3.92
C ALA A 20 5.93 -5.39 -2.74
N ALA A 21 6.54 -6.05 -1.74
CA ALA A 21 5.88 -6.40 -0.51
C ALA A 21 5.60 -5.06 0.19
N TYR A 22 4.37 -4.58 0.05
CA TYR A 22 3.82 -3.60 0.98
C TYR A 22 4.04 -4.19 2.37
N ALA A 23 5.01 -3.65 3.11
CA ALA A 23 5.64 -4.30 4.25
C ALA A 23 4.61 -4.83 5.26
N ASP A 24 3.47 -4.14 5.38
CA ASP A 24 2.37 -4.55 6.23
C ASP A 24 0.99 -4.15 5.69
N ALA A 25 0.66 -4.54 4.45
CA ALA A 25 -0.66 -4.28 3.85
C ALA A 25 -1.83 -4.76 4.71
N GLY A 26 -1.67 -5.90 5.40
CA GLY A 26 -2.67 -6.41 6.34
C GLY A 26 -2.91 -5.46 7.52
N SER A 27 -1.84 -5.01 8.17
CA SER A 27 -1.92 -4.07 9.30
C SER A 27 -2.41 -2.69 8.89
N ALA A 28 -2.07 -2.24 7.68
CA ALA A 28 -2.58 -0.99 7.11
C ALA A 28 -4.10 -1.07 6.85
N ASN A 29 -4.58 -2.17 6.26
CA ASN A 29 -5.99 -2.37 6.01
C ASN A 29 -6.79 -2.55 7.31
N ALA A 30 -6.24 -3.25 8.31
CA ALA A 30 -6.86 -3.39 9.62
C ALA A 30 -6.99 -2.04 10.34
N CYS A 31 -5.97 -1.17 10.23
CA CYS A 31 -6.05 0.21 10.72
C CYS A 31 -7.18 0.99 10.02
N ALA A 32 -7.22 0.87 8.70
CA ALA A 32 -8.12 1.64 7.87
C ALA A 32 -9.60 1.18 8.00
N ALA A 33 -9.85 -0.03 8.50
CA ALA A 33 -11.19 -0.52 8.82
C ALA A 33 -11.89 0.30 9.92
N GLY A 34 -11.14 0.99 10.79
CA GLY A 34 -11.68 1.86 11.84
C GLY A 34 -11.83 3.32 11.44
N LEU A 35 -11.56 3.68 10.18
CA LEU A 35 -11.63 5.06 9.72
C LEU A 35 -13.07 5.49 9.44
N ALA A 36 -13.34 6.78 9.66
CA ALA A 36 -14.55 7.41 9.14
C ALA A 36 -14.59 7.30 7.60
N PRO A 37 -15.79 7.35 6.97
CA PRO A 37 -15.93 7.13 5.52
C PRO A 37 -15.03 8.02 4.66
N SER A 38 -14.94 9.30 4.98
CA SER A 38 -14.09 10.28 4.28
C SER A 38 -12.60 9.93 4.39
N ALA A 39 -12.12 9.59 5.60
CA ALA A 39 -10.74 9.13 5.82
C ALA A 39 -10.45 7.80 5.12
N ARG A 40 -11.43 6.89 5.08
CA ARG A 40 -11.31 5.61 4.36
C ARG A 40 -11.15 5.86 2.86
N ALA A 41 -11.92 6.77 2.27
CA ALA A 41 -11.79 7.15 0.87
C ALA A 41 -10.39 7.71 0.54
N ILE A 42 -9.82 8.55 1.41
CA ILE A 42 -8.44 9.05 1.25
C ILE A 42 -7.44 7.89 1.31
N TYR A 43 -7.58 6.97 2.27
CA TYR A 43 -6.71 5.80 2.40
C TYR A 43 -6.74 4.96 1.12
N ASP A 44 -7.93 4.58 0.65
CA ASP A 44 -8.09 3.69 -0.51
C ASP A 44 -7.53 4.32 -1.78
N ALA A 45 -7.71 5.63 -1.97
CA ALA A 45 -7.17 6.35 -3.11
C ALA A 45 -5.65 6.55 -3.05
N ALA A 46 -5.07 6.69 -1.86
CA ALA A 46 -3.63 6.94 -1.69
C ALA A 46 -2.79 5.65 -1.59
N ALA A 47 -3.34 4.56 -1.04
CA ALA A 47 -2.63 3.32 -0.74
C ALA A 47 -1.82 2.74 -1.92
N PRO A 48 -2.33 2.70 -3.17
CA PRO A 48 -1.59 2.13 -4.29
C PRO A 48 -0.24 2.83 -4.55
N GLY A 49 -0.20 4.16 -4.39
CA GLY A 49 1.01 4.95 -4.65
C GLY A 49 1.84 5.27 -3.41
N PHE A 50 1.30 5.05 -2.19
CA PHE A 50 1.91 5.57 -0.97
C PHE A 50 3.29 4.98 -0.67
N ALA A 51 3.46 3.66 -0.76
CA ALA A 51 4.70 2.98 -0.41
C ALA A 51 5.86 3.33 -1.37
N ALA A 52 5.56 3.53 -2.65
CA ALA A 52 6.54 3.87 -3.68
C ALA A 52 6.79 5.38 -3.81
N SER A 53 6.03 6.22 -3.10
CA SER A 53 6.15 7.67 -3.23
C SER A 53 7.37 8.21 -2.48
N ASN A 54 8.16 9.02 -3.18
CA ASN A 54 9.25 9.82 -2.59
C ASN A 54 8.71 11.01 -1.77
N ASP A 55 7.46 11.43 -1.99
CA ASP A 55 6.75 12.42 -1.17
C ASP A 55 5.36 11.87 -0.74
N PRO A 56 5.32 11.02 0.30
CA PRO A 56 4.09 10.41 0.78
C PRO A 56 3.09 11.44 1.33
N ARG A 57 3.60 12.52 1.94
CA ARG A 57 2.75 13.57 2.51
C ARG A 57 2.12 14.41 1.41
N GLY A 58 2.90 14.76 0.38
CA GLY A 58 2.42 15.42 -0.82
C GLY A 58 1.37 14.58 -1.55
N LEU A 59 1.60 13.27 -1.69
CA LEU A 59 0.64 12.35 -2.27
C LEU A 59 -0.69 12.36 -1.50
N VAL A 60 -0.68 12.17 -0.18
CA VAL A 60 -1.92 12.20 0.62
C VAL A 60 -2.62 13.55 0.51
N LYS A 61 -1.87 14.66 0.54
CA LYS A 61 -2.43 16.01 0.37
C LYS A 61 -3.10 16.17 -1.00
N ALA A 62 -2.44 15.78 -2.08
CA ALA A 62 -2.96 15.87 -3.44
C ALA A 62 -4.22 15.02 -3.60
N THR A 63 -4.18 13.76 -3.16
CA THR A 63 -5.36 12.86 -3.15
C THR A 63 -6.52 13.47 -2.38
N THR A 64 -6.27 13.99 -1.17
CA THR A 64 -7.32 14.64 -0.35
C THR A 64 -7.93 15.83 -1.07
N MET A 65 -7.11 16.71 -1.67
CA MET A 65 -7.61 17.87 -2.41
C MET A 65 -8.44 17.46 -3.63
N ASN A 66 -8.02 16.43 -4.36
CA ASN A 66 -8.79 15.91 -5.49
C ASN A 66 -10.15 15.37 -5.04
N LEU A 67 -10.21 14.67 -3.91
CA LEU A 67 -11.47 14.15 -3.36
C LEU A 67 -12.41 15.27 -2.87
N VAL A 68 -11.86 16.36 -2.32
CA VAL A 68 -12.65 17.56 -1.99
C VAL A 68 -13.20 18.21 -3.26
N GLN A 69 -12.35 18.39 -4.27
CA GLN A 69 -12.76 19.01 -5.55
C GLN A 69 -13.80 18.17 -6.28
N ALA A 70 -13.73 16.84 -6.16
CA ALA A 70 -14.73 15.91 -6.68
C ALA A 70 -16.02 15.85 -5.84
N GLY A 71 -16.10 16.55 -4.70
CA GLY A 71 -17.24 16.51 -3.80
C GLY A 71 -17.39 15.19 -3.03
N THR A 72 -16.37 14.34 -3.04
CA THR A 72 -16.39 13.04 -2.35
C THR A 72 -16.23 13.18 -0.85
N ILE A 73 -15.45 14.16 -0.39
CA ILE A 73 -15.26 14.47 1.03
C ILE A 73 -15.48 15.98 1.27
N PRO A 74 -16.05 16.36 2.42
CA PRO A 74 -16.22 17.77 2.75
C PRO A 74 -14.88 18.42 3.13
N MET A 75 -14.67 19.66 2.68
CA MET A 75 -13.44 20.41 2.99
C MET A 75 -13.23 20.63 4.50
N SER A 76 -14.31 20.67 5.28
CA SER A 76 -14.27 20.81 6.74
C SER A 76 -13.59 19.63 7.45
N GLU A 77 -13.68 18.43 6.88
CA GLU A 77 -13.15 17.19 7.49
C GLU A 77 -11.82 16.78 6.87
N ALA A 78 -11.54 17.24 5.64
CA ALA A 78 -10.41 16.86 4.81
C ALA A 78 -9.06 16.79 5.56
N ARG A 79 -8.74 17.77 6.41
CA ARG A 79 -7.46 17.77 7.15
C ARG A 79 -7.41 16.68 8.22
N ALA A 80 -8.48 16.52 8.99
CA ALA A 80 -8.55 15.52 10.05
C ALA A 80 -8.53 14.11 9.44
N ASP A 81 -9.30 13.90 8.39
CA ASP A 81 -9.39 12.65 7.67
C ASP A 81 -8.09 12.27 6.97
N ALA A 82 -7.42 13.22 6.31
CA ALA A 82 -6.11 12.99 5.70
C ALA A 82 -5.05 12.59 6.73
N THR A 83 -5.14 13.16 7.94
CA THR A 83 -4.22 12.83 9.04
C THR A 83 -4.48 11.41 9.54
N ALA A 84 -5.74 11.04 9.73
CA ALA A 84 -6.13 9.69 10.15
C ALA A 84 -5.76 8.64 9.09
N ALA A 85 -6.09 8.89 7.83
CA ALA A 85 -5.71 8.05 6.70
C ALA A 85 -4.18 7.90 6.59
N GLY A 86 -3.45 9.01 6.68
CA GLY A 86 -1.99 9.05 6.66
C GLY A 86 -1.35 8.23 7.79
N ALA A 87 -1.97 8.19 8.97
CA ALA A 87 -1.51 7.35 10.07
C ALA A 87 -1.56 5.86 9.73
N CYS A 88 -2.63 5.41 9.05
CA CYS A 88 -2.75 4.04 8.58
C CYS A 88 -1.84 3.73 7.38
N LEU A 89 -1.73 4.66 6.42
CA LEU A 89 -0.88 4.50 5.23
C LEU A 89 0.60 4.31 5.57
N LYS A 90 1.08 4.91 6.67
CA LYS A 90 2.46 4.71 7.16
C LYS A 90 2.81 3.25 7.42
N LYS A 91 1.84 2.35 7.62
CA LYS A 91 2.07 0.91 7.81
C LYS A 91 2.38 0.16 6.51
N LEU A 92 2.23 0.80 5.36
CA LEU A 92 2.50 0.20 4.05
C LEU A 92 3.99 0.13 3.70
N ARG A 93 4.87 0.73 4.51
CA ARG A 93 6.30 0.89 4.22
C ARG A 93 7.13 0.95 5.49
#